data_AF-A0A2M7UN81-F1
#
_entry.id   AF-A0A2M7UN81-F1
#
_cell.length_a   1.000
_cell.length_b   1.000
_cell.length_c   1.000
_cell.angle_alpha   90.00
_cell.angle_beta   90.00
_cell.angle_gamma   90.00
#
_symmetry.space_group_name_H-M   'P 1'
#
loop_
_entity.id
_entity.type
_entity.pdbx_description
1 polymer ?
#
loop_
_entity_poly.entity_id
_entity_poly.type
_entity_poly.pdbx_seq_one_letter_code
_entity_poly.pdbx_strand_id
1 'polypeptide(L)'
;MNKAQMEKTVKEVEILFKEVMRFYWDYLNQLETLIKSIPEDQTDFLKKINDHIAEVEESLEHDMALFDQANQEGIQDVHGIHDRLKIDQIRHQLKQQ
;
A
#
# COMPACT_ATOMS: atom_id res chain seq x y z
N MET A 1 11.71 -8.42 -23.65
CA MET A 1 10.99 -9.40 -22.78
C MET A 1 10.06 -10.23 -23.67
N ASN A 2 10.00 -11.56 -23.52
CA ASN A 2 9.06 -12.36 -24.31
C ASN A 2 7.65 -12.35 -23.68
N LYS A 3 6.62 -12.76 -24.45
CA LYS A 3 5.21 -12.72 -24.01
C LYS A 3 4.97 -13.43 -22.67
N ALA A 4 5.59 -14.59 -22.46
CA ALA A 4 5.45 -15.37 -21.23
C ALA A 4 6.07 -14.69 -20.00
N GLN A 5 7.20 -13.99 -20.19
CA GLN A 5 7.80 -13.18 -19.12
C GLN A 5 6.94 -11.97 -18.78
N MET A 6 6.37 -11.31 -19.78
CA MET A 6 5.47 -10.17 -19.57
C MET A 6 4.23 -10.59 -18.75
N GLU A 7 3.57 -11.68 -19.13
CA GLU A 7 2.42 -12.24 -18.39
C GLU A 7 2.75 -12.65 -16.96
N LYS A 8 3.97 -13.15 -16.72
CA LYS A 8 4.45 -13.49 -15.38
C LYS A 8 4.61 -12.23 -14.52
N THR A 9 5.25 -11.18 -15.06
CA THR A 9 5.49 -9.92 -14.36
C THR A 9 4.19 -9.20 -13.99
N VAL A 10 3.16 -9.24 -14.85
CA VAL A 10 1.81 -8.74 -14.51
C VAL A 10 1.25 -9.41 -13.28
N LYS A 11 1.27 -10.75 -13.27
CA LYS A 11 0.70 -11.53 -12.17
C LYS A 11 1.44 -11.27 -10.87
N GLU A 12 2.76 -11.12 -10.92
CA GLU A 12 3.55 -10.77 -9.76
C GLU A 12 3.15 -9.39 -9.21
N VAL A 13 2.93 -8.39 -10.07
CA VAL A 13 2.47 -7.06 -9.62
C VAL A 13 1.03 -7.04 -9.15
N GLU A 14 0.11 -7.81 -9.75
CA GLU A 14 -1.23 -8.00 -9.21
C GLU A 14 -1.21 -8.64 -7.81
N ILE A 15 -0.37 -9.66 -7.59
CA ILE A 15 -0.21 -10.31 -6.28
C ILE A 15 0.29 -9.29 -5.27
N LEU A 16 1.32 -8.53 -5.64
CA LEU A 16 1.92 -7.52 -4.77
C LEU A 16 0.95 -6.40 -4.44
N PHE A 17 0.19 -5.90 -5.41
CA PHE A 17 -0.85 -4.89 -5.17
C PHE A 17 -1.90 -5.41 -4.18
N LYS A 18 -2.35 -6.66 -4.32
CA LYS A 18 -3.26 -7.28 -3.35
C LYS A 18 -2.65 -7.38 -1.95
N GLU A 19 -1.36 -7.66 -1.84
CA GLU A 19 -0.67 -7.68 -0.54
C GLU A 19 -0.59 -6.28 0.07
N VAL A 20 -0.24 -5.25 -0.71
CA VAL A 20 -0.21 -3.85 -0.25
C VAL A 20 -1.60 -3.40 0.21
N MET A 21 -2.65 -3.67 -0.57
CA MET A 21 -4.03 -3.35 -0.17
C MET A 21 -4.45 -4.07 1.10
N ARG A 22 -4.02 -5.33 1.28
CA ARG A 22 -4.25 -6.06 2.54
C ARG A 22 -3.53 -5.39 3.71
N PHE A 23 -2.31 -4.89 3.54
CA PHE A 23 -1.60 -4.17 4.61
C PHE A 23 -2.28 -2.87 5.00
N TYR A 24 -2.74 -2.07 4.02
CA TYR A 24 -3.55 -0.88 4.31
C TYR A 24 -4.82 -1.25 5.09
N TRP A 25 -5.52 -2.31 4.66
CA TRP A 25 -6.71 -2.81 5.34
C TRP A 25 -6.43 -3.23 6.80
N ASP A 26 -5.41 -4.06 7.01
CA ASP A 26 -5.03 -4.55 8.34
C ASP A 26 -4.60 -3.39 9.25
N TYR A 27 -3.83 -2.45 8.70
CA TYR A 27 -3.37 -1.26 9.41
C TYR A 27 -4.53 -0.36 9.84
N LEU A 28 -5.43 -0.02 8.91
CA LEU A 28 -6.60 0.82 9.20
C LEU A 28 -7.55 0.16 10.21
N ASN A 29 -7.72 -1.16 10.17
CA ASN A 29 -8.52 -1.89 11.17
C ASN A 29 -7.88 -1.85 12.57
N GLN A 30 -6.55 -2.00 12.66
CA GLN A 30 -5.84 -1.87 13.93
C GLN A 30 -5.93 -0.44 14.46
N LEU A 31 -5.83 0.56 13.58
CA LEU A 31 -5.96 1.96 13.93
C LEU A 31 -7.37 2.30 14.41
N GLU A 32 -8.41 1.78 13.76
CA GLU A 32 -9.80 1.92 14.20
C GLU A 32 -10.00 1.32 15.60
N THR A 33 -9.42 0.14 15.84
CA THR A 33 -9.46 -0.52 17.16
C THR A 33 -8.76 0.32 18.22
N LEU A 34 -7.61 0.91 17.88
CA LEU A 34 -6.87 1.82 18.77
C LEU A 34 -7.70 3.07 19.07
N ILE A 35 -8.30 3.72 18.06
CA ILE A 35 -9.15 4.91 18.24
C ILE A 35 -10.29 4.64 19.23
N LYS A 36 -10.98 3.50 19.09
CA LYS A 36 -12.08 3.11 19.99
C LYS A 36 -11.65 2.93 21.45
N SER A 37 -10.36 2.70 21.70
CA SER A 37 -9.80 2.55 23.05
C SER A 37 -9.30 3.87 23.66
N ILE A 38 -9.20 4.94 22.87
CA ILE A 38 -8.69 6.23 23.34
C ILE A 38 -9.83 7.00 24.01
N PRO A 39 -9.63 7.46 25.26
CA PRO A 39 -10.56 8.36 25.93
C PRO A 39 -10.80 9.65 25.14
N GLU A 40 -12.04 10.15 25.09
CA GLU A 40 -12.41 11.34 24.32
C GLU A 40 -11.70 12.63 24.77
N ASP A 41 -11.20 12.67 26.01
CA ASP A 41 -10.44 13.80 26.55
C ASP A 41 -8.99 13.88 26.02
N GLN A 42 -8.50 12.83 25.36
CA GLN A 42 -7.18 12.76 24.70
C GLN A 42 -7.22 13.39 23.29
N THR A 43 -7.80 14.58 23.18
CA THR A 43 -8.05 15.28 21.91
C THR A 43 -6.78 15.51 21.06
N ASP A 44 -5.64 15.79 21.68
CA ASP A 44 -4.36 15.95 20.97
C ASP A 44 -3.87 14.64 20.32
N PHE A 45 -4.12 13.50 20.97
CA PHE A 45 -3.74 12.20 20.44
C PHE A 45 -4.67 11.77 19.31
N LEU A 46 -5.98 12.00 19.46
CA LEU A 46 -6.96 11.80 18.40
C LEU A 46 -6.66 12.67 17.17
N LYS A 47 -6.22 13.92 17.36
CA LYS A 47 -5.80 14.80 16.26
C LYS A 47 -4.60 14.22 15.50
N LYS A 48 -3.56 13.76 16.20
CA LYS A 48 -2.40 13.13 15.56
C LYS A 48 -2.77 11.89 14.75
N ILE A 49 -3.73 11.11 15.25
CA ILE A 49 -4.22 9.95 14.52
C ILE A 49 -4.97 10.38 13.25
N ASN A 50 -5.82 11.41 13.32
CA ASN A 50 -6.48 11.95 12.13
C ASN A 50 -5.49 12.49 11.09
N ASP A 51 -4.48 13.26 11.52
CA ASP A 51 -3.43 13.75 10.63
C ASP A 51 -2.71 12.58 9.94
N HIS A 52 -2.43 11.51 10.70
CA HIS A 52 -1.81 10.32 10.16
C HIS A 52 -2.72 9.50 9.22
N ILE A 53 -4.03 9.44 9.48
CA ILE A 53 -5.00 8.82 8.56
C ILE A 53 -4.98 9.53 7.21
N ALA A 54 -4.92 10.87 7.20
CA ALA A 54 -4.83 11.64 5.96
C ALA A 54 -3.56 11.29 5.16
N GLU A 55 -2.40 11.16 5.82
CA GLU A 55 -1.16 10.70 5.17
C GLU A 55 -1.27 9.29 4.56
N VAL A 56 -2.00 8.40 5.25
CA VAL A 56 -2.25 7.02 4.79
C VAL A 56 -3.20 7.00 3.60
N GLU A 57 -4.24 7.84 3.61
CA GLU A 57 -5.16 8.02 2.47
C GLU A 57 -4.41 8.55 1.24
N GLU A 58 -3.57 9.58 1.39
CA GLU A 58 -2.75 10.10 0.29
C GLU A 58 -1.79 9.03 -0.28
N SER A 59 -1.20 8.22 0.60
CA SER A 59 -0.31 7.13 0.19
C SER A 59 -1.06 6.02 -0.56
N LEU A 60 -2.26 5.68 -0.09
CA LEU A 60 -3.14 4.71 -0.74
C LEU A 60 -3.59 5.19 -2.13
N GLU A 61 -4.02 6.46 -2.25
CA GLU A 61 -4.40 7.06 -3.52
C GLU A 61 -3.24 7.05 -4.52
N HIS A 62 -2.03 7.38 -4.06
CA HIS A 62 -0.82 7.31 -4.87
C HIS A 62 -0.55 5.88 -5.39
N ASP A 63 -0.59 4.89 -4.50
CA ASP A 63 -0.33 3.49 -4.84
C ASP A 63 -1.39 2.92 -5.80
N MET A 64 -2.66 3.30 -5.62
CA MET A 64 -3.75 2.97 -6.54
C MET A 64 -3.55 3.59 -7.92
N ALA A 65 -3.18 4.87 -7.99
CA ALA A 65 -2.94 5.56 -9.27
C ALA A 65 -1.79 4.92 -10.06
N LEU A 66 -0.71 4.53 -9.38
CA LEU A 66 0.39 3.79 -10.00
C LEU A 66 -0.06 2.44 -10.57
N PHE A 67 -0.92 1.73 -9.85
CA PHE A 67 -1.45 0.45 -10.31
C PHE A 67 -2.40 0.59 -11.51
N ASP A 68 -3.26 1.61 -11.49
CA ASP A 68 -4.15 1.92 -12.61
C ASP A 68 -3.35 2.32 -13.87
N GLN A 69 -2.28 3.10 -13.71
CA GLN A 69 -1.36 3.42 -14.80
C GLN A 69 -0.69 2.15 -15.36
N ALA A 70 -0.27 1.22 -14.49
CA ALA A 70 0.27 -0.09 -14.89
C ALA A 70 -0.66 -0.86 -15.82
N ASN A 71 -1.95 -0.87 -15.47
CA ASN A 71 -3.00 -1.60 -16.15
C ASN A 71 -3.36 -0.93 -17.49
N GLN A 72 -3.35 0.40 -17.55
CA GLN A 72 -3.71 1.15 -18.76
C GLN A 72 -2.58 1.21 -19.80
N GLU A 73 -1.32 1.36 -19.38
CA GLU A 73 -0.19 1.52 -20.30
C GLU A 73 0.38 0.20 -20.83
N GLY A 74 -0.17 -0.94 -20.42
CA GLY A 74 0.25 -2.24 -20.93
C GLY A 74 1.70 -2.56 -20.57
N ILE A 75 2.00 -2.69 -19.28
CA ILE A 75 3.04 -3.61 -18.76
C ILE A 75 4.45 -3.40 -19.35
N GLN A 76 4.80 -2.20 -19.81
CA GLN A 76 6.18 -1.91 -20.26
C GLN A 76 7.04 -1.27 -19.16
N ASP A 77 6.42 -0.67 -18.13
CA ASP A 77 7.13 -0.03 -17.02
C ASP A 77 6.76 -0.59 -15.63
N VAL A 78 6.55 -1.91 -15.56
CA VAL A 78 6.17 -2.59 -14.31
C VAL A 78 7.30 -2.57 -13.26
N HIS A 79 8.55 -2.47 -13.70
CA HIS A 79 9.69 -2.31 -12.79
C HIS A 79 9.68 -0.95 -12.08
N GLY A 80 9.35 0.14 -12.79
CA GLY A 80 9.20 1.45 -12.16
C GLY A 80 8.11 1.46 -11.09
N ILE A 81 7.07 0.63 -11.24
CA ILE A 81 5.98 0.50 -10.28
C ILE A 81 6.39 -0.31 -9.06
N HIS A 82 7.12 -1.42 -9.25
CA HIS A 82 7.68 -2.21 -8.15
C HIS A 82 8.57 -1.36 -7.23
N ASP A 83 9.41 -0.51 -7.81
CA ASP A 83 10.32 0.37 -7.06
C ASP A 83 9.57 1.54 -6.38
N ARG A 84 8.52 2.07 -7.03
CA ARG A 84 7.71 3.19 -6.49
C ARG A 84 6.77 2.76 -5.38
N LEU A 85 6.20 1.56 -5.46
CA LEU A 85 5.40 0.95 -4.40
C LEU A 85 6.26 0.54 -3.17
N LYS A 86 7.58 0.82 -3.17
CA LYS A 86 8.55 0.52 -2.09
C LYS A 86 8.48 -0.94 -1.62
N ILE A 87 8.19 -1.85 -2.54
CA ILE A 87 7.83 -3.25 -2.24
C ILE A 87 8.97 -3.99 -1.55
N ASP A 88 10.20 -3.73 -1.98
CA ASP A 88 11.38 -4.35 -1.37
C ASP A 88 11.58 -3.91 0.08
N GLN A 89 11.19 -2.67 0.43
CA GLN A 89 11.25 -2.21 1.82
C GLN A 89 10.19 -2.91 2.67
N ILE A 90 8.95 -3.02 2.17
CA ILE A 90 7.86 -3.74 2.85
C ILE A 90 8.24 -5.23 3.03
N ARG A 91 8.72 -5.89 1.98
CA ARG A 91 9.19 -7.29 2.05
C ARG A 91 10.34 -7.50 3.03
N HIS A 92 11.28 -6.55 3.09
CA HIS A 92 12.39 -6.62 4.02
C HIS A 92 11.93 -6.49 5.48
N GLN A 93 11.00 -5.58 5.75
CA GLN A 93 10.38 -5.42 7.07
C GLN A 93 9.61 -6.67 7.51
N LEU A 94 8.88 -7.32 6.59
CA LEU A 94 8.11 -8.54 6.88
C LEU A 94 8.97 -9.78 7.16
N LYS A 95 10.16 -9.89 6.54
CA LYS A 95 11.08 -11.00 6.79
C LYS A 95 11.91 -10.85 8.08
N GLN A 96 11.87 -9.66 8.69
CA GLN A 96 12.57 -9.36 9.94
C GLN A 96 11.67 -9.45 11.19
N GLN A 97 10.39 -9.77 11.01
CA GLN A 97 9.50 -10.25 12.07
C GLN A 97 9.46 -11.78 12.09
#